data_AF-A0A161XFE3-F1
#
_entry.id   AF-A0A161XFE3-F1
#
_cell.length_a   1.000
_cell.length_b   1.000
_cell.length_c   1.000
_cell.angle_alpha   90.00
_cell.angle_beta   90.00
_cell.angle_gamma   90.00
#
_symmetry.space_group_name_H-M   'P 1'
#
loop_
_entity.id
_entity.type
_entity.pdbx_description
1 polymer ?
#
loop_
_entity_poly.entity_id
_entity_poly.type
_entity_poly.pdbx_seq_one_letter_code
_entity_poly.pdbx_strand_id
1 'polypeptide(L)'
;MSRTLRRRHIVIVFVQAKARAEMPEQRGCSMRALYLQIAIFGIGCVLILFSIWFSISVTFPPVRLTDGDGWTFGPRAAAHLIGFAGIVMAGWCFLHSFALMTSKALGCFVATLIVSMPVVIYLAIGMRGLIRPDVGKLLCVMILNALGACAMAVLLRLHFPKVFAPVPAMILAVVGAICMSLYWEGITQHLVNVYDGPPRGYTQLAQITCDIAGIAIGTLLVTCMLRQSRKHKLQASRF
;
A
#
# COMPACT_ATOMS: atom_id res chain seq x y z
N MET A 1 -8.55 -10.80 44.15
CA MET A 1 -8.93 -10.17 42.86
C MET A 1 -10.15 -9.27 43.08
N SER A 2 -10.05 -7.96 42.85
CA SER A 2 -11.13 -7.02 43.23
C SER A 2 -12.38 -7.19 42.36
N ARG A 3 -13.58 -6.92 42.91
CA ARG A 3 -14.86 -6.98 42.19
C ARG A 3 -14.86 -6.12 40.91
N THR A 4 -14.08 -5.05 40.90
CA THR A 4 -13.90 -4.12 39.76
C THR A 4 -13.18 -4.78 38.58
N LEU A 5 -12.15 -5.60 38.86
CA LEU A 5 -11.41 -6.35 37.84
C LEU A 5 -12.27 -7.42 37.17
N ARG A 6 -13.14 -8.09 37.94
CA ARG A 6 -14.08 -9.09 37.42
C ARG A 6 -15.11 -8.48 36.46
N ARG A 7 -15.66 -7.31 36.78
CA ARG A 7 -16.61 -6.60 35.90
C ARG A 7 -15.97 -6.17 34.59
N ARG A 8 -14.75 -5.63 34.61
CA ARG A 8 -14.03 -5.24 33.37
C ARG A 8 -13.76 -6.44 32.47
N HIS A 9 -13.40 -7.58 33.04
CA HIS A 9 -13.15 -8.80 32.26
C HIS A 9 -14.43 -9.34 31.60
N ILE A 10 -15.56 -9.34 32.33
CA ILE A 10 -16.86 -9.79 31.78
C ILE A 10 -17.29 -8.89 30.62
N VAL A 11 -17.16 -7.56 30.74
CA VAL A 11 -17.52 -6.63 29.66
C VAL A 11 -16.65 -6.86 28.42
N ILE A 12 -15.34 -7.07 28.57
CA ILE A 12 -14.44 -7.36 27.44
C ILE A 12 -14.84 -8.66 26.73
N VAL A 13 -15.12 -9.72 27.48
CA VAL A 13 -15.55 -11.01 26.92
C VAL A 13 -16.89 -10.88 26.20
N PHE A 14 -17.85 -10.13 26.77
CA PHE A 14 -19.16 -9.91 26.14
C PHE A 14 -19.07 -9.08 24.86
N VAL A 15 -18.25 -8.02 24.85
CA VAL A 15 -18.01 -7.20 23.66
C VAL A 15 -17.32 -8.03 22.57
N GLN A 16 -16.35 -8.88 22.94
CA GLN A 16 -15.70 -9.79 21.99
C GLN A 16 -16.66 -10.87 21.45
N ALA A 17 -17.52 -11.43 22.30
CA ALA A 17 -18.51 -12.43 21.90
C ALA A 17 -19.59 -11.81 21.00
N LYS A 18 -20.09 -10.62 21.33
CA LYS A 18 -21.05 -9.87 20.51
C LYS A 18 -20.44 -9.45 19.17
N ALA A 19 -19.19 -8.99 19.17
CA ALA A 19 -18.47 -8.68 17.92
C ALA A 19 -18.24 -9.93 17.05
N ARG A 20 -18.04 -11.12 17.65
CA ARG A 20 -17.95 -12.38 16.90
C ARG A 20 -19.31 -12.85 16.36
N ALA A 21 -20.39 -12.62 17.11
CA ALA A 21 -21.75 -12.98 16.71
C ALA A 21 -22.33 -12.04 15.63
N GLU A 22 -21.93 -10.76 15.65
CA GLU A 22 -22.32 -9.76 14.65
C GLU A 22 -21.45 -9.75 13.40
N MET A 23 -20.31 -10.46 13.41
CA MET A 23 -19.63 -10.81 12.16
C MET A 23 -20.40 -11.99 11.58
N PRO A 24 -21.25 -11.78 10.55
CA PRO A 24 -21.93 -12.88 9.91
C PRO A 24 -20.86 -13.90 9.56
N GLU A 25 -21.10 -15.13 10.04
CA GLU A 25 -20.34 -16.33 9.72
C GLU A 25 -19.61 -16.10 8.39
N GLN A 26 -18.29 -15.91 8.46
CA GLN A 26 -17.44 -15.69 7.29
C GLN A 26 -17.51 -16.97 6.45
N ARG A 27 -18.64 -17.17 5.76
CA ARG A 27 -18.87 -18.22 4.77
C ARG A 27 -17.67 -18.11 3.85
N GLY A 28 -16.87 -19.18 3.85
CA GLY A 28 -15.50 -19.18 3.39
C GLY A 28 -15.31 -18.27 2.19
N CYS A 29 -14.34 -17.35 2.30
CA CYS A 29 -13.87 -16.63 1.12
C CYS A 29 -13.62 -17.67 0.04
N SER A 30 -14.39 -17.66 -1.05
CA SER A 30 -14.24 -18.68 -2.07
C SER A 30 -12.79 -18.63 -2.55
N MET A 31 -12.16 -19.79 -2.78
CA MET A 31 -10.77 -19.85 -3.25
C MET A 31 -10.54 -18.94 -4.47
N ARG A 32 -11.56 -18.81 -5.33
CA ARG A 32 -11.59 -17.88 -6.46
C ARG A 32 -11.44 -16.40 -6.06
N ALA A 33 -12.12 -15.95 -5.00
CA ALA A 33 -11.98 -14.57 -4.51
C ALA A 33 -10.60 -14.31 -3.90
N LEU A 34 -10.01 -15.31 -3.24
CA LEU A 34 -8.63 -15.24 -2.74
C LEU A 34 -7.61 -15.16 -3.89
N TYR A 35 -7.72 -16.04 -4.90
CA TYR A 35 -6.84 -16.00 -6.08
C TYR A 35 -6.93 -14.68 -6.84
N LEU A 36 -8.15 -14.13 -6.99
CA LEU A 36 -8.34 -12.83 -7.61
C LEU A 36 -7.63 -11.72 -6.83
N GLN A 37 -7.71 -11.73 -5.50
CA GLN A 37 -6.99 -10.75 -4.68
C GLN A 37 -5.47 -10.89 -4.79
N ILE A 38 -4.96 -12.13 -4.80
CA ILE A 38 -3.53 -12.39 -4.99
C ILE A 38 -3.07 -11.87 -6.36
N ALA A 39 -3.84 -12.11 -7.42
CA ALA A 39 -3.53 -11.62 -8.75
C ALA A 39 -3.52 -10.08 -8.82
N ILE A 40 -4.52 -9.42 -8.23
CA ILE A 40 -4.60 -7.95 -8.19
C ILE A 40 -3.43 -7.37 -7.41
N PHE A 41 -3.12 -7.96 -6.26
CA PHE A 41 -1.99 -7.58 -5.45
C PHE A 41 -0.68 -7.72 -6.24
N GLY A 42 -0.49 -8.86 -6.93
CA GLY A 42 0.66 -9.10 -7.80
C GLY A 42 0.79 -8.06 -8.93
N ILE A 43 -0.31 -7.74 -9.61
CA ILE A 43 -0.34 -6.68 -10.64
C ILE A 43 0.06 -5.33 -10.02
N GLY A 44 -0.53 -4.96 -8.88
CA GLY A 44 -0.21 -3.72 -8.19
C GLY A 44 1.27 -3.64 -7.82
N CYS A 45 1.85 -4.72 -7.28
CA CYS A 45 3.28 -4.82 -7.03
C CYS A 45 4.09 -4.63 -8.31
N VAL A 46 3.77 -5.34 -9.40
CA VAL A 46 4.49 -5.20 -10.68
C VAL A 46 4.48 -3.75 -11.19
N LEU A 47 3.35 -3.04 -11.11
CA LEU A 47 3.27 -1.63 -11.50
C LEU A 47 4.19 -0.74 -10.65
N ILE A 48 4.25 -0.98 -9.33
CA ILE A 48 5.17 -0.28 -8.42
C ILE A 48 6.63 -0.59 -8.80
N LEU A 49 6.98 -1.87 -9.01
CA LEU A 49 8.36 -2.24 -9.35
C LEU A 49 8.78 -1.65 -10.69
N PHE A 50 7.90 -1.71 -11.68
CA PHE A 50 8.13 -1.12 -12.99
C PHE A 50 8.35 0.40 -12.87
N SER A 51 7.53 1.09 -12.08
CA SER A 51 7.69 2.52 -11.80
C SER A 51 9.04 2.84 -11.15
N ILE A 52 9.44 2.11 -10.11
CA ILE A 52 10.74 2.28 -9.43
C ILE A 52 11.88 2.03 -10.41
N TRP A 53 11.85 0.89 -11.11
CA TRP A 53 12.88 0.52 -12.07
C TRP A 53 13.00 1.56 -13.19
N PHE A 54 11.87 2.00 -13.76
CA PHE A 54 11.83 2.99 -14.82
C PHE A 54 12.39 4.33 -14.33
N SER A 55 11.93 4.81 -13.16
CA SER A 55 12.42 6.04 -12.52
C SER A 55 13.93 6.00 -12.28
N ILE A 56 14.48 4.89 -11.79
CA ILE A 56 15.93 4.71 -11.62
C ILE A 56 16.62 4.73 -12.99
N SER A 57 16.11 3.98 -13.96
CA SER A 57 16.75 3.81 -15.27
C SER A 57 16.84 5.11 -16.07
N VAL A 58 15.85 6.01 -15.94
CA VAL A 58 15.87 7.33 -16.60
C VAL A 58 16.71 8.38 -15.85
N THR A 59 16.99 8.15 -14.56
CA THR A 59 17.78 9.05 -13.72
C THR A 59 19.29 8.81 -13.86
N PHE A 60 19.72 7.55 -14.00
CA PHE A 60 21.14 7.21 -14.06
C PHE A 60 21.69 7.15 -15.51
N PRO A 61 23.00 7.37 -15.71
CA PRO A 61 23.64 7.18 -17.02
C PRO A 61 23.41 5.76 -17.56
N PRO A 62 23.25 5.58 -18.88
CA PRO A 62 23.49 6.55 -19.94
C PRO A 62 22.27 7.39 -20.36
N VAL A 63 21.07 7.12 -19.83
CA VAL A 63 19.82 7.63 -20.43
C VAL A 63 19.44 9.03 -19.95
N ARG A 64 19.90 9.48 -18.77
CA ARG A 64 19.66 10.80 -18.15
C ARG A 64 18.63 11.67 -18.86
N LEU A 65 17.36 11.38 -18.62
CA LEU A 65 16.26 12.25 -19.04
C LEU A 65 16.00 13.20 -17.87
N THR A 66 16.37 14.47 -18.05
CA THR A 66 16.15 15.50 -17.03
C THR A 66 14.65 15.77 -16.90
N ASP A 67 14.10 15.57 -15.71
CA ASP A 67 12.89 16.27 -15.33
C ASP A 67 13.24 17.77 -15.29
N GLY A 68 12.50 18.60 -16.01
CA GLY A 68 12.68 20.05 -15.95
C GLY A 68 12.14 20.63 -14.64
N ASP A 69 11.98 21.95 -14.62
CA ASP A 69 11.45 22.69 -13.47
C ASP A 69 10.09 22.13 -13.01
N GLY A 70 9.68 22.39 -11.76
CA GLY A 70 8.63 21.67 -11.02
C GLY A 70 7.25 21.41 -11.68
N TRP A 71 6.99 21.98 -12.86
CA TRP A 71 5.80 21.79 -13.69
C TRP A 71 5.98 20.89 -14.92
N THR A 72 7.19 20.45 -15.22
CA THR A 72 7.46 19.66 -16.43
C THR A 72 7.06 18.19 -16.25
N PHE A 73 6.37 17.66 -17.25
CA PHE A 73 6.05 16.24 -17.33
C PHE A 73 7.23 15.48 -17.94
N GLY A 74 8.10 14.98 -17.07
CA GLY A 74 9.19 14.09 -17.43
C GLY A 74 8.83 12.61 -17.33
N PRO A 75 9.73 11.71 -17.76
CA PRO A 75 9.56 10.26 -17.62
C PRO A 75 9.31 9.86 -16.17
N ARG A 76 9.83 10.61 -15.20
CA ARG A 76 9.63 10.34 -13.79
C ARG A 76 8.18 10.60 -13.35
N ALA A 77 7.54 11.65 -13.86
CA ALA A 77 6.10 11.89 -13.64
C ALA A 77 5.25 10.74 -14.22
N ALA A 78 5.62 10.20 -15.40
CA ALA A 78 4.96 9.01 -15.95
C ALA A 78 5.18 7.76 -15.09
N ALA A 79 6.37 7.59 -14.51
CA ALA A 79 6.65 6.50 -13.56
C ALA A 79 5.71 6.60 -12.36
N HIS A 80 5.60 7.79 -11.79
CA HIS A 80 4.74 8.11 -10.65
C HIS A 80 3.27 7.79 -10.91
N LEU A 81 2.74 8.19 -12.09
CA LEU A 81 1.39 7.84 -12.52
C LEU A 81 1.11 6.33 -12.42
N ILE A 82 2.02 5.51 -12.96
CA ILE A 82 1.88 4.04 -12.96
C ILE A 82 2.06 3.49 -11.53
N GLY A 83 3.05 3.99 -10.80
CA GLY A 83 3.39 3.55 -9.45
C GLY A 83 2.23 3.77 -8.48
N PHE A 84 1.60 4.95 -8.51
CA PHE A 84 0.49 5.29 -7.62
C PHE A 84 -0.79 4.50 -7.90
N ALA A 85 -1.06 4.14 -9.16
CA ALA A 85 -2.11 3.17 -9.47
C ALA A 85 -1.83 1.82 -8.79
N GLY A 86 -0.59 1.34 -8.87
CA GLY A 86 -0.13 0.14 -8.18
C GLY A 86 -0.23 0.22 -6.66
N ILE A 87 0.13 1.35 -6.05
CA ILE A 87 0.03 1.59 -4.59
C ILE A 87 -1.41 1.46 -4.12
N VAL A 88 -2.37 2.06 -4.81
CA VAL A 88 -3.79 1.97 -4.43
C VAL A 88 -4.29 0.53 -4.54
N MET A 89 -3.96 -0.18 -5.63
CA MET A 89 -4.37 -1.58 -5.82
C MET A 89 -3.77 -2.51 -4.75
N ALA A 90 -2.46 -2.43 -4.55
CA ALA A 90 -1.74 -3.25 -3.57
C ALA A 90 -2.17 -2.91 -2.14
N GLY A 91 -2.29 -1.61 -1.82
CA GLY A 91 -2.74 -1.13 -0.51
C GLY A 91 -4.17 -1.56 -0.19
N TRP A 92 -5.09 -1.48 -1.16
CA TRP A 92 -6.44 -1.99 -0.98
C TRP A 92 -6.44 -3.50 -0.70
N CYS A 93 -5.73 -4.29 -1.51
CA CYS A 93 -5.61 -5.74 -1.31
C CYS A 93 -5.01 -6.07 0.05
N PHE A 94 -3.94 -5.36 0.44
CA PHE A 94 -3.28 -5.51 1.73
C PHE A 94 -4.25 -5.26 2.87
N LEU A 95 -4.90 -4.09 2.91
CA LEU A 95 -5.86 -3.73 3.95
C LEU A 95 -7.02 -4.73 3.96
N HIS A 96 -7.64 -4.98 2.82
CA HIS A 96 -8.77 -5.91 2.74
C HIS A 96 -8.41 -7.35 3.16
N SER A 97 -7.16 -7.79 2.99
CA SER A 97 -6.70 -9.09 3.50
C SER A 97 -6.84 -9.22 5.02
N PHE A 98 -6.70 -8.11 5.77
CA PHE A 98 -6.94 -8.10 7.21
C PHE A 98 -8.43 -8.26 7.58
N ALA A 99 -9.38 -7.97 6.69
CA ALA A 99 -10.77 -8.35 6.94
C ALA A 99 -11.00 -9.86 6.76
N LEU A 100 -10.27 -10.50 5.84
CA LEU A 100 -10.53 -11.87 5.40
C LEU A 100 -9.72 -12.93 6.15
N MET A 101 -8.56 -12.57 6.71
CA MET A 101 -7.68 -13.55 7.33
C MET A 101 -8.04 -13.78 8.80
N THR A 102 -8.40 -15.02 9.13
CA THR A 102 -8.59 -15.52 10.50
C THR A 102 -7.29 -15.59 11.30
N SER A 103 -6.13 -15.64 10.62
CA SER A 103 -4.79 -15.70 11.21
C SER A 103 -4.02 -14.38 11.01
N LYS A 104 -3.54 -13.80 12.11
CA LYS A 104 -2.69 -12.60 12.12
C LYS A 104 -1.35 -12.83 11.39
N ALA A 105 -0.87 -14.08 11.34
CA ALA A 105 0.43 -14.43 10.77
C ALA A 105 0.49 -14.28 9.25
N LEU A 106 -0.61 -14.58 8.54
CA LEU A 106 -0.65 -14.45 7.09
C LEU A 106 -0.80 -12.98 6.64
N GLY A 107 -1.50 -12.16 7.44
CA GLY A 107 -1.52 -10.70 7.25
C GLY A 107 -0.12 -10.10 7.40
N CYS A 108 0.64 -10.53 8.42
CA CYS A 108 2.04 -10.16 8.58
C CYS A 108 2.92 -10.67 7.43
N PHE A 109 2.68 -11.88 6.89
CA PHE A 109 3.42 -12.43 5.76
C PHE A 109 3.22 -11.62 4.48
N VAL A 110 1.98 -11.26 4.13
CA VAL A 110 1.68 -10.39 2.98
C VAL A 110 2.31 -9.01 3.19
N ALA A 111 2.24 -8.48 4.40
CA ALA A 111 2.93 -7.24 4.76
C ALA A 111 4.44 -7.36 4.53
N THR A 112 5.04 -8.45 4.99
CA THR A 112 6.47 -8.73 4.85
C THR A 112 6.87 -8.91 3.38
N LEU A 113 5.99 -9.43 2.52
CA LEU A 113 6.20 -9.45 1.06
C LEU A 113 6.20 -8.04 0.44
N ILE A 114 5.29 -7.17 0.86
CA ILE A 114 5.26 -5.75 0.45
C ILE A 114 6.53 -5.02 0.91
N VAL A 115 6.96 -5.28 2.15
CA VAL A 115 8.15 -4.67 2.76
C VAL A 115 9.45 -5.23 2.15
N SER A 116 9.50 -6.53 1.87
CA SER A 116 10.70 -7.21 1.42
C SER A 116 10.97 -7.04 -0.07
N MET A 117 9.96 -6.69 -0.88
CA MET A 117 10.17 -6.41 -2.32
C MET A 117 11.14 -5.24 -2.59
N PRO A 118 11.02 -4.06 -1.94
CA PRO A 118 12.04 -3.01 -2.01
C PRO A 118 13.43 -3.49 -1.55
N VAL A 119 13.50 -4.37 -0.54
CA VAL A 119 14.75 -4.95 -0.03
C VAL A 119 15.39 -5.91 -1.05
N VAL A 120 14.60 -6.74 -1.72
CA VAL A 120 15.07 -7.68 -2.75
C VAL A 120 15.57 -6.92 -3.99
N ILE A 121 14.86 -5.87 -4.41
CA ILE A 121 15.31 -5.00 -5.50
C ILE A 121 16.59 -4.27 -5.12
N TYR A 122 16.68 -3.79 -3.88
CA TYR A 122 17.89 -3.16 -3.36
C TYR A 122 19.07 -4.13 -3.33
N LEU A 123 18.89 -5.38 -2.88
CA LEU A 123 19.93 -6.41 -2.92
C LEU A 123 20.34 -6.74 -4.36
N ALA A 124 19.39 -6.84 -5.28
CA ALA A 124 19.66 -7.10 -6.70
C ALA A 124 20.44 -5.96 -7.38
N ILE A 125 20.14 -4.71 -7.05
CA ILE A 125 20.88 -3.52 -7.51
C ILE A 125 22.22 -3.40 -6.77
N GLY A 126 22.25 -3.78 -5.51
CA GLY A 126 23.41 -3.73 -4.62
C GLY A 126 24.54 -4.69 -4.94
N MET A 127 24.19 -5.91 -5.34
CA MET A 127 25.17 -6.88 -5.81
C MET A 127 25.90 -6.43 -7.10
N ARG A 128 25.49 -5.32 -7.72
CA ARG A 128 26.22 -4.69 -8.84
C ARG A 128 27.24 -3.61 -8.40
N GLY A 129 27.48 -3.44 -7.09
CA GLY A 129 28.45 -2.46 -6.58
C GLY A 129 27.98 -1.01 -6.65
N LEU A 130 26.68 -0.78 -6.84
CA LEU A 130 26.07 0.55 -7.06
C LEU A 130 25.45 1.17 -5.80
N ILE A 131 25.51 0.51 -4.64
CA ILE A 131 24.95 1.07 -3.39
C ILE A 131 25.93 2.08 -2.81
N ARG A 132 25.53 3.35 -2.87
CA ARG A 132 26.14 4.42 -2.07
C ARG A 132 25.68 4.32 -0.60
N PRO A 133 26.51 4.72 0.38
CA PRO A 133 26.21 4.62 1.82
C PRO A 133 24.85 5.23 2.23
N ASP A 134 24.36 6.19 1.45
CA ASP A 134 23.14 6.95 1.73
C ASP A 134 21.87 6.14 1.41
N VAL A 135 21.97 5.17 0.50
CA VAL A 135 20.85 4.33 0.07
C VAL A 135 20.46 3.31 1.16
N GLY A 136 21.41 2.88 2.00
CA GLY A 136 21.12 2.04 3.16
C GLY A 136 20.20 2.73 4.18
N LYS A 137 20.32 4.05 4.33
CA LYS A 137 19.43 4.86 5.19
C LYS A 137 18.01 4.91 4.63
N LEU A 138 17.88 5.12 3.32
CA LEU A 138 16.58 5.10 2.64
C LEU A 138 15.90 3.73 2.81
N LEU A 139 16.65 2.64 2.69
CA LEU A 139 16.12 1.29 2.88
C LEU A 139 15.62 1.07 4.32
N CYS A 140 16.39 1.46 5.33
CA CYS A 140 15.95 1.40 6.73
C CYS A 140 14.67 2.19 6.95
N VAL A 141 14.54 3.39 6.37
CA VAL A 141 13.32 4.19 6.43
C VAL A 141 12.14 3.47 5.76
N MET A 142 12.34 2.86 4.60
CA MET A 142 11.30 2.09 3.91
C MET A 142 10.84 0.87 4.73
N ILE A 143 11.78 0.11 5.31
CA ILE A 143 11.48 -1.03 6.18
C ILE A 143 10.70 -0.57 7.41
N LEU A 144 11.16 0.49 8.09
CA LEU A 144 10.50 1.03 9.29
C LEU A 144 9.09 1.54 8.98
N ASN A 145 8.91 2.27 7.87
CA ASN A 145 7.59 2.75 7.44
C ASN A 145 6.64 1.59 7.18
N ALA A 146 7.14 0.54 6.53
CA ALA A 146 6.33 -0.61 6.22
C ALA A 146 5.98 -1.42 7.48
N LEU A 147 6.92 -1.63 8.40
CA LEU A 147 6.64 -2.21 9.73
C LEU A 147 5.62 -1.38 10.52
N GLY A 148 5.77 -0.05 10.50
CA GLY A 148 4.83 0.88 11.11
C GLY A 148 3.43 0.77 10.51
N ALA A 149 3.32 0.66 9.19
CA ALA A 149 2.05 0.43 8.50
C ALA A 149 1.42 -0.92 8.89
N CYS A 150 2.22 -1.98 9.06
CA CYS A 150 1.75 -3.28 9.56
C CYS A 150 1.20 -3.17 10.98
N ALA A 151 1.96 -2.56 11.88
CA ALA A 151 1.56 -2.36 13.27
C ALA A 151 0.27 -1.53 13.35
N MET A 152 0.19 -0.45 12.57
CA MET A 152 -1.01 0.38 12.49
C MET A 152 -2.20 -0.39 11.94
N ALA A 153 -2.03 -1.19 10.88
CA ALA A 153 -3.10 -2.04 10.35
C ALA A 153 -3.60 -3.05 11.39
N VAL A 154 -2.70 -3.65 12.18
CA VAL A 154 -3.08 -4.54 13.29
C VAL A 154 -3.86 -3.79 14.36
N LEU A 155 -3.40 -2.61 14.79
CA LEU A 155 -4.08 -1.78 15.79
C LEU A 155 -5.47 -1.34 15.29
N LEU A 156 -5.55 -0.82 14.08
CA LEU A 156 -6.81 -0.45 13.43
C LEU A 156 -7.74 -1.65 13.34
N ARG A 157 -7.24 -2.86 13.10
CA ARG A 157 -8.09 -4.06 13.05
C ARG A 157 -8.69 -4.40 14.41
N LEU A 158 -7.90 -4.25 15.48
CA LEU A 158 -8.34 -4.52 16.84
C LEU A 158 -9.39 -3.53 17.32
N HIS A 159 -9.27 -2.26 16.94
CA HIS A 159 -10.15 -1.19 17.43
C HIS A 159 -11.27 -0.79 16.46
N PHE A 160 -11.03 -0.91 15.15
CA PHE A 160 -11.92 -0.44 14.08
C PHE A 160 -12.01 -1.46 12.92
N PRO A 161 -12.47 -2.70 13.17
CA PRO A 161 -12.49 -3.77 12.15
C PRO A 161 -13.29 -3.41 10.89
N LYS A 162 -14.29 -2.52 11.00
CA LYS A 162 -15.09 -2.03 9.87
C LYS A 162 -14.27 -1.27 8.81
N VAL A 163 -13.12 -0.72 9.19
CA VAL A 163 -12.20 -0.01 8.29
C VAL A 163 -11.59 -0.95 7.23
N PHE A 164 -11.58 -2.26 7.48
CA PHE A 164 -11.07 -3.25 6.55
C PHE A 164 -12.13 -3.79 5.59
N ALA A 165 -13.39 -3.35 5.72
CA ALA A 165 -14.41 -3.65 4.72
C ALA A 165 -13.97 -3.08 3.35
N PRO A 166 -14.39 -3.68 2.22
CA PRO A 166 -13.78 -3.39 0.93
C PRO A 166 -13.80 -1.91 0.50
N VAL A 167 -14.88 -1.17 0.80
CA VAL A 167 -14.98 0.25 0.46
C VAL A 167 -14.17 1.13 1.43
N PRO A 168 -14.31 1.02 2.76
CA PRO A 168 -13.43 1.71 3.70
C PRO A 168 -11.93 1.46 3.48
N ALA A 169 -11.53 0.22 3.17
CA ALA A 169 -10.15 -0.13 2.88
C ALA A 169 -9.62 0.60 1.63
N MET A 170 -10.49 0.77 0.61
CA MET A 170 -10.15 1.52 -0.60
C MET A 170 -9.95 3.00 -0.28
N ILE A 171 -10.85 3.59 0.52
CA ILE A 171 -10.73 4.98 0.96
C ILE A 171 -9.42 5.18 1.74
N LEU A 172 -9.09 4.25 2.65
CA LEU A 172 -7.86 4.33 3.42
C LEU A 172 -6.61 4.20 2.54
N ALA A 173 -6.63 3.32 1.53
CA ALA A 173 -5.54 3.20 0.56
C ALA A 173 -5.37 4.49 -0.26
N VAL A 174 -6.46 5.11 -0.70
CA VAL A 174 -6.46 6.39 -1.43
C VAL A 174 -5.90 7.52 -0.57
N VAL A 175 -6.42 7.69 0.64
CA VAL A 175 -5.96 8.73 1.57
C VAL A 175 -4.48 8.51 1.92
N GLY A 176 -4.09 7.26 2.19
CA GLY A 176 -2.69 6.90 2.45
C GLY A 176 -1.77 7.26 1.29
N ALA A 177 -2.20 7.00 0.04
CA ALA A 177 -1.43 7.35 -1.15
C ALA A 177 -1.31 8.88 -1.32
N ILE A 178 -2.40 9.64 -1.12
CA ILE A 178 -2.34 11.12 -1.16
C ILE A 178 -1.38 11.65 -0.10
N CYS A 179 -1.51 11.20 1.15
CA CYS A 179 -0.62 11.60 2.23
C CYS A 179 0.84 11.25 1.93
N MET A 180 1.09 10.08 1.32
CA MET A 180 2.44 9.67 0.90
C MET A 180 3.02 10.61 -0.15
N SER A 181 2.25 10.95 -1.19
CA SER A 181 2.66 11.91 -2.24
C SER A 181 2.98 13.28 -1.63
N LEU A 182 2.08 13.83 -0.81
CA LEU A 182 2.27 15.14 -0.18
C LEU A 182 3.44 15.15 0.82
N TYR A 183 3.61 14.09 1.61
CA TYR A 183 4.72 13.97 2.54
C TYR A 183 6.07 13.85 1.80
N TRP A 184 6.09 13.12 0.68
CA TRP A 184 7.28 12.99 -0.13
C TRP A 184 7.65 14.32 -0.79
N GLU A 185 6.73 14.91 -1.55
CA GLU A 185 6.99 16.10 -2.37
C GLU A 185 7.07 17.40 -1.56
N GLY A 186 6.23 17.54 -0.51
CA GLY A 186 6.12 18.78 0.27
C GLY A 186 7.03 18.84 1.49
N ILE A 187 7.60 17.72 1.92
CA ILE A 187 8.46 17.66 3.12
C ILE A 187 9.76 16.94 2.81
N THR A 188 9.71 15.65 2.50
CA THR A 188 10.91 14.80 2.44
C THR A 188 11.90 15.27 1.40
N GLN A 189 11.41 15.56 0.19
CA GLN A 189 12.22 15.97 -0.95
C GLN A 189 13.00 17.28 -0.74
N HIS A 190 12.53 18.14 0.18
CA HIS A 190 13.21 19.38 0.57
C HIS A 190 14.29 19.17 1.64
N LEU A 191 14.28 18.02 2.32
CA LEU A 191 15.12 17.74 3.48
C LEU A 191 16.22 16.73 3.19
N VAL A 192 16.06 15.89 2.16
CA VAL A 192 16.99 14.80 1.85
C VAL A 192 17.57 14.93 0.45
N ASN A 193 18.80 14.45 0.28
CA ASN A 193 19.39 14.28 -1.05
C ASN A 193 18.61 13.22 -1.82
N VAL A 194 18.19 13.55 -3.04
CA VAL A 194 17.43 12.64 -3.90
C VAL A 194 18.32 12.30 -5.10
N TYR A 195 18.64 11.03 -5.26
CA TYR A 195 19.44 10.50 -6.38
C TYR A 195 20.78 11.22 -6.59
N ASP A 196 21.55 11.34 -5.52
CA ASP A 196 22.85 12.04 -5.50
C ASP A 196 22.78 13.55 -5.79
N GLY A 197 21.59 14.10 -6.02
CA GLY A 197 21.34 15.52 -6.12
C GLY A 197 21.09 16.16 -4.75
N PRO A 198 21.31 17.48 -4.61
CA PRO A 198 20.95 18.21 -3.41
C PRO A 198 19.43 18.13 -3.14
N PRO A 199 18.98 18.43 -1.91
CA PRO A 199 17.55 18.55 -1.64
C PRO A 199 16.95 19.60 -2.57
N ARG A 200 15.74 19.33 -3.06
CA ARG A 200 15.13 20.22 -4.05
C ARG A 200 14.57 21.45 -3.32
N GLY A 201 14.79 22.63 -3.88
CA GLY A 201 14.22 23.89 -3.35
C GLY A 201 12.77 24.14 -3.76
N TYR A 202 12.13 23.19 -4.47
CA TYR A 202 10.79 23.34 -5.04
C TYR A 202 10.03 22.01 -5.05
N THR A 203 8.70 22.12 -5.06
CA THR A 203 7.76 20.98 -5.13
C THR A 203 7.54 20.59 -6.59
N GLN A 204 7.55 19.29 -6.92
CA GLN A 204 7.25 18.84 -8.29
C GLN A 204 5.74 18.66 -8.48
N LEU A 205 5.05 19.75 -8.75
CA LEU A 205 3.60 19.77 -8.97
C LEU A 205 3.14 18.86 -10.12
N ALA A 206 3.97 18.69 -11.16
CA ALA A 206 3.70 17.72 -12.22
C ALA A 206 3.68 16.27 -11.69
N GLN A 207 4.58 15.93 -10.77
CA GLN A 207 4.58 14.61 -10.12
C GLN A 207 3.38 14.44 -9.22
N ILE A 208 3.03 15.41 -8.38
CA ILE A 208 1.82 15.36 -7.54
C ILE A 208 0.57 15.17 -8.43
N THR A 209 0.50 15.85 -9.56
CA THR A 209 -0.63 15.71 -10.50
C THR A 209 -0.68 14.31 -11.10
N CYS A 210 0.47 13.74 -11.50
CA CYS A 210 0.58 12.35 -11.93
C CYS A 210 0.20 11.35 -10.82
N ASP A 211 0.62 11.61 -9.58
CA ASP A 211 0.27 10.78 -8.43
C ASP A 211 -1.25 10.75 -8.24
N ILE A 212 -1.91 11.92 -8.25
CA ILE A 212 -3.38 12.03 -8.14
C ILE A 212 -4.08 11.29 -9.28
N ALA A 213 -3.60 11.47 -10.52
CA ALA A 213 -4.15 10.75 -11.67
C ALA A 213 -3.98 9.22 -11.52
N GLY A 214 -2.82 8.77 -11.01
CA GLY A 214 -2.53 7.36 -10.76
C GLY A 214 -3.45 6.78 -9.69
N ILE A 215 -3.64 7.52 -8.60
CA ILE A 215 -4.57 7.19 -7.52
C ILE A 215 -6.00 7.05 -8.05
N ALA A 216 -6.44 7.98 -8.91
CA ALA A 216 -7.76 7.91 -9.53
C ALA A 216 -7.93 6.66 -10.41
N ILE A 217 -6.93 6.34 -11.24
CA ILE A 217 -6.92 5.11 -12.06
C ILE A 217 -6.98 3.87 -11.18
N GLY A 218 -6.12 3.76 -10.16
CA GLY A 218 -6.12 2.64 -9.23
C GLY A 218 -7.47 2.47 -8.51
N THR A 219 -8.10 3.58 -8.12
CA THR A 219 -9.43 3.59 -7.48
C THR A 219 -10.52 3.09 -8.43
N LEU A 220 -10.50 3.52 -9.69
CA LEU A 220 -11.43 3.05 -10.72
C LEU A 220 -11.28 1.56 -10.95
N LEU A 221 -10.05 1.06 -11.06
CA LEU A 221 -9.76 -0.37 -11.21
C LEU A 221 -10.33 -1.17 -10.03
N VAL A 222 -10.02 -0.77 -8.79
CA VAL A 222 -10.56 -1.42 -7.58
C VAL A 222 -12.09 -1.41 -7.57
N THR A 223 -12.70 -0.28 -7.93
CA THR A 223 -14.17 -0.16 -8.00
C THR A 223 -14.78 -1.09 -9.04
N CYS A 224 -14.21 -1.16 -10.24
CA CYS A 224 -14.64 -2.09 -11.29
C CYS A 224 -14.57 -3.55 -10.81
N MET A 225 -13.49 -3.92 -10.12
CA MET A 225 -13.30 -5.27 -9.57
C MET A 225 -14.32 -5.59 -8.47
N LEU A 226 -14.62 -4.64 -7.59
CA LEU A 226 -15.67 -4.78 -6.57
C LEU A 226 -17.05 -4.99 -7.21
N ARG A 227 -17.37 -4.23 -8.27
CA ARG A 227 -18.64 -4.36 -9.00
C ARG A 227 -18.75 -5.73 -9.68
N GLN A 228 -17.70 -6.18 -10.36
CA GLN A 228 -17.68 -7.49 -11.01
C GLN A 228 -17.85 -8.63 -10.01
N SER A 229 -17.19 -8.55 -8.86
CA SER A 229 -17.31 -9.54 -7.78
C SER A 229 -18.74 -9.65 -7.24
N ARG A 230 -19.44 -8.51 -7.08
CA ARG A 230 -20.84 -8.48 -6.66
C ARG A 230 -21.77 -9.12 -7.70
N LYS A 231 -21.55 -8.82 -8.99
CA LYS A 231 -22.33 -9.39 -10.09
C LYS A 231 -22.25 -10.93 -10.12
N HIS A 232 -21.05 -11.48 -9.96
CA HIS A 232 -20.87 -12.94 -9.91
C HIS A 232 -21.53 -13.59 -8.69
N LYS A 233 -21.48 -12.97 -7.50
CA LYS A 233 -22.19 -13.49 -6.32
C LYS A 233 -23.70 -13.55 -6.53
N LEU A 234 -24.29 -12.53 -7.14
CA LEU A 234 -25.73 -12.49 -7.44
C LEU A 234 -26.15 -13.53 -8.48
N GLN A 235 -25.28 -13.88 -9.42
CA GLN A 235 -25.54 -14.95 -10.38
C GLN A 235 -25.47 -16.33 -9.71
N ALA A 236 -24.48 -16.56 -8.84
CA ALA A 236 -24.30 -17.82 -8.13
C ALA A 236 -25.44 -18.12 -7.13
N SER A 237 -26.10 -17.10 -6.58
CA SER A 237 -27.22 -17.30 -5.64
C SER A 237 -28.57 -17.57 -6.31
N ARG A 238 -28.63 -17.59 -7.64
CA ARG A 238 -29.86 -17.89 -8.41
C ARG A 238 -29.98 -19.36 -8.81
N PHE A 239 -28.94 -20.15 -8.54
CA PHE A 239 -28.88 -21.59 -8.76
C PHE A 239 -28.81 -22.29 -7.40
#